data_AF-A0A6A5Z0E4-F1
#
_entry.id   AF-A0A6A5Z0E4-F1
#
_cell.length_a   1.000
_cell.length_b   1.000
_cell.length_c   1.000
_cell.angle_alpha   90.00
_cell.angle_beta   90.00
_cell.angle_gamma   90.00
#
_symmetry.space_group_name_H-M   'P 1'
#
loop_
_entity.id
_entity.type
_entity.pdbx_description
1 polymer ?
#
loop_
_entity_poly.entity_id
_entity_poly.type
_entity_poly.pdbx_seq_one_letter_code
_entity_poly.pdbx_strand_id
1 'polypeptide(L)'
;MGRYDLCNRSCGCQNKQQRTAAAPRKIYRWVKIDDMPITTEIELHQFLSSKDIPHYGTEVAAGGSANFCWRIKTPLGKRSIVKHAEPFVRIMPEIPLPIERMDYEHLALTTIPNIVSTNEHVLLPQIYNYFPEEHVICMSDGGSQNLKESYKSDVGIDIPILGQRIGFWLARLHKETSQPETLEFVKRTFDSEVAKSVFRYTYNGLTSVLKQHGHDPALGERINARFGTEDASDRVCLCHGDFWLPNIQIENQDPAIEVEEEEERKLRAPVLTVIDWENVRVGNGATDVGRFAADSWLVDRFHGDKGMFEAFLKAYLTEHPLKQRDKIRLVVHFAVHIIFYSRMRWTDEEGTTKLVRLGKAMLEAVDTEDLTILARGPLAQLFSESE
;
A
#
# COMPACT_ATOMS: atom_id res chain seq x y z
N MET A 1 58.84 -60.10 -4.25
CA MET A 1 58.80 -60.48 -2.81
C MET A 1 59.60 -59.39 -2.09
N GLY A 2 59.09 -58.51 -1.24
CA GLY A 2 57.93 -58.51 -0.34
C GLY A 2 58.43 -58.08 1.04
N ARG A 3 57.63 -57.26 1.75
CA ARG A 3 57.71 -56.80 3.18
C ARG A 3 58.41 -55.44 3.42
N TYR A 4 57.65 -54.40 3.84
CA TYR A 4 57.30 -53.94 5.22
C TYR A 4 58.54 -53.46 6.01
N ASP A 5 58.63 -52.35 6.76
CA ASP A 5 57.68 -51.39 7.32
C ASP A 5 58.44 -50.17 7.95
N LEU A 6 57.71 -49.06 8.15
CA LEU A 6 57.74 -48.08 9.28
C LEU A 6 58.93 -47.14 9.64
N CYS A 7 58.57 -45.85 9.71
CA CYS A 7 58.83 -44.81 10.75
C CYS A 7 60.24 -44.20 10.96
N ASN A 8 60.40 -42.87 10.77
CA ASN A 8 60.53 -41.90 11.88
C ASN A 8 60.69 -40.43 11.43
N ARG A 9 60.28 -39.51 12.31
CA ARG A 9 60.36 -38.04 12.21
C ARG A 9 61.77 -37.50 12.50
N SER A 10 62.17 -36.37 11.90
CA SER A 10 62.64 -35.17 12.64
C SER A 10 63.15 -34.03 11.73
N CYS A 11 62.64 -32.83 12.03
CA CYS A 11 63.16 -31.45 11.95
C CYS A 11 64.37 -31.08 11.06
N GLY A 12 64.18 -29.96 10.33
CA GLY A 12 65.25 -29.04 9.96
C GLY A 12 64.72 -27.79 9.23
N CYS A 13 64.43 -26.70 9.96
CA CYS A 13 64.26 -25.37 9.36
C CYS A 13 65.19 -24.36 10.05
N GLN A 14 66.13 -23.83 9.25
CA GLN A 14 67.00 -22.71 9.58
C GLN A 14 66.40 -21.37 9.07
N ASN A 15 66.94 -20.32 9.67
CA ASN A 15 66.54 -18.92 9.68
C ASN A 15 66.81 -18.11 8.40
N LYS A 16 65.95 -17.08 8.21
CA LYS A 16 66.20 -15.68 7.78
C LYS A 16 66.86 -15.41 6.40
N GLN A 17 66.18 -14.59 5.58
CA GLN A 17 66.51 -13.15 5.43
C GLN A 17 65.52 -12.36 4.54
N GLN A 18 65.49 -11.06 4.81
CA GLN A 18 64.56 -10.00 4.42
C GLN A 18 64.43 -9.74 2.91
N ARG A 19 63.22 -9.36 2.49
CA ARG A 19 62.99 -8.42 1.36
C ARG A 19 61.89 -7.42 1.73
N THR A 20 62.23 -6.15 1.57
CA THR A 20 61.35 -4.98 1.62
C THR A 20 60.48 -4.92 0.36
N ALA A 21 59.18 -4.62 0.49
CA ALA A 21 58.35 -4.19 -0.64
C ALA A 21 57.08 -3.43 -0.20
N ALA A 22 56.99 -2.20 -0.69
CA ALA A 22 55.82 -1.40 -1.08
C ALA A 22 54.59 -1.26 -0.14
N ALA A 23 54.30 -0.02 0.24
CA ALA A 23 53.04 0.41 0.83
C ALA A 23 51.85 0.19 -0.13
N PRO A 24 50.66 -0.20 0.39
CA PRO A 24 49.49 -0.45 -0.44
C PRO A 24 48.93 0.85 -1.02
N ARG A 25 48.81 0.93 -2.34
CA ARG A 25 48.02 1.96 -3.04
C ARG A 25 46.55 1.77 -2.64
N LYS A 26 45.97 2.78 -1.98
CA LYS A 26 44.51 2.87 -1.80
C LYS A 26 43.86 2.92 -3.17
N ILE A 27 43.15 1.85 -3.53
CA ILE A 27 42.24 1.85 -4.66
C ILE A 27 41.02 2.64 -4.20
N TYR A 28 40.93 3.91 -4.61
CA TYR A 28 39.66 4.64 -4.54
C TYR A 28 38.76 4.01 -5.60
N ARG A 29 37.79 3.20 -5.15
CA ARG A 29 36.70 2.73 -6.00
C ARG A 29 35.86 3.97 -6.29
N TRP A 30 35.93 4.46 -7.52
CA TRP A 30 35.02 5.50 -8.02
C TRP A 30 33.61 4.92 -7.90
N VAL A 31 32.80 5.45 -6.98
CA VAL A 31 31.35 5.29 -7.02
C VAL A 31 30.93 5.96 -8.32
N LYS A 32 30.20 5.25 -9.19
CA LYS A 32 29.65 5.88 -10.39
C LYS A 32 28.76 7.04 -9.93
N ILE A 33 28.86 8.17 -10.60
CA ILE A 33 27.99 9.33 -10.35
C ILE A 33 26.50 8.95 -10.55
N ASP A 34 26.25 7.84 -11.25
CA ASP A 34 24.92 7.26 -11.52
C ASP A 34 24.27 6.53 -10.31
N ASP A 35 24.99 6.32 -9.19
CA ASP A 35 24.47 5.66 -7.98
C ASP A 35 24.18 6.67 -6.84
N MET A 36 23.93 7.95 -7.14
CA MET A 36 23.57 8.90 -6.07
C MET A 36 22.10 8.69 -5.66
N PRO A 37 21.83 8.40 -4.38
CA PRO A 37 20.47 8.23 -3.90
C PRO A 37 19.70 9.54 -4.07
N ILE A 38 18.44 9.48 -4.49
CA ILE A 38 17.59 10.66 -4.65
C ILE A 38 16.77 10.76 -3.38
N THR A 39 17.34 11.33 -2.31
CA THR A 39 16.72 11.35 -0.98
C THR A 39 16.51 12.76 -0.43
N THR A 40 17.17 13.73 -1.05
CA THR A 40 17.11 15.14 -0.71
C THR A 40 16.61 15.97 -1.88
N GLU A 41 16.15 17.19 -1.58
CA GLU A 41 15.73 18.15 -2.61
C GLU A 41 16.88 18.53 -3.56
N ILE A 42 18.11 18.63 -3.06
CA ILE A 42 19.31 18.92 -3.88
C ILE A 42 19.56 17.79 -4.89
N GLU A 43 19.51 16.53 -4.44
CA GLU A 43 19.67 15.37 -5.32
C GLU A 43 18.54 15.29 -6.35
N LEU A 44 17.30 15.59 -5.94
CA LEU A 44 16.17 15.71 -6.87
C LEU A 44 16.44 16.77 -7.95
N HIS A 45 16.90 17.96 -7.57
CA HIS A 45 17.21 19.02 -8.54
C HIS A 45 18.29 18.58 -9.54
N GLN A 46 19.33 17.90 -9.06
CA GLN A 46 20.39 17.36 -9.91
C GLN A 46 19.84 16.32 -10.88
N PHE A 47 19.00 15.40 -10.39
CA PHE A 47 18.33 14.40 -11.22
C PHE A 47 17.43 15.03 -12.28
N LEU A 48 16.53 15.95 -11.88
CA LEU A 48 15.63 16.61 -12.82
C LEU A 48 16.40 17.41 -13.86
N SER A 49 17.51 18.05 -13.48
CA SER A 49 18.40 18.76 -14.41
C SER A 49 19.11 17.81 -15.37
N SER A 50 19.55 16.63 -14.91
CA SER A 50 20.25 15.65 -15.76
C SER A 50 19.33 14.96 -16.76
N LYS A 51 18.01 14.98 -16.53
CA LYS A 51 16.97 14.45 -17.41
C LYS A 51 16.24 15.52 -18.21
N ASP A 52 16.72 16.76 -18.19
CA ASP A 52 16.09 17.91 -18.87
C ASP A 52 14.60 18.12 -18.48
N ILE A 53 14.23 17.85 -17.22
CA ILE A 53 12.87 18.07 -16.70
C ILE A 53 12.78 19.49 -16.11
N PRO A 54 12.13 20.45 -16.80
CA PRO A 54 12.06 21.81 -16.32
C PRO A 54 11.09 21.94 -15.13
N HIS A 55 11.52 22.66 -14.10
CA HIS A 55 10.74 22.93 -12.89
C HIS A 55 11.22 24.25 -12.27
N TYR A 56 10.35 24.93 -11.51
CA TYR A 56 10.70 26.19 -10.81
C TYR A 56 10.37 26.19 -9.32
N GLY A 57 9.89 25.06 -8.81
CA GLY A 57 9.59 24.89 -7.39
C GLY A 57 9.39 23.43 -7.05
N THR A 58 9.80 23.09 -5.85
CA THR A 58 9.82 21.76 -5.27
C THR A 58 9.27 21.86 -3.86
N GLU A 59 8.42 20.92 -3.48
CA GLU A 59 7.99 20.76 -2.10
C GLU A 59 7.92 19.26 -1.81
N VAL A 60 8.30 18.84 -0.59
CA VAL A 60 8.09 17.46 -0.17
C VAL A 60 6.59 17.20 -0.12
N ALA A 61 6.12 16.18 -0.83
CA ALA A 61 4.73 15.77 -0.76
C ALA A 61 4.45 15.21 0.63
N ALA A 62 3.42 15.74 1.29
CA ALA A 62 3.01 15.27 2.61
C ALA A 62 2.52 13.81 2.53
N GLY A 63 2.83 13.03 3.57
CA GLY A 63 2.43 11.61 3.66
C GLY A 63 3.48 10.64 3.11
N GLY A 64 3.06 9.36 3.02
CA GLY A 64 3.89 8.23 2.61
C GLY A 64 4.91 7.79 3.68
N SER A 65 5.15 6.49 3.79
CA SER A 65 6.18 5.94 4.69
C SER A 65 7.38 5.36 3.95
N ALA A 66 7.15 4.79 2.76
CA ALA A 66 8.13 3.99 2.05
C ALA A 66 9.02 4.81 1.09
N ASN A 67 8.43 5.79 0.40
CA ASN A 67 9.06 6.46 -0.74
C ASN A 67 9.34 7.94 -0.48
N PHE A 68 10.25 8.48 -1.27
CA PHE A 68 10.49 9.90 -1.36
C PHE A 68 9.60 10.47 -2.46
N CYS A 69 8.72 11.40 -2.08
CA CYS A 69 7.76 12.01 -2.98
C CYS A 69 7.91 13.52 -2.91
N TRP A 70 8.01 14.17 -4.06
CA TRP A 70 8.03 15.62 -4.18
C TRP A 70 6.96 16.06 -5.14
N ARG A 71 6.31 17.18 -4.81
CA ARG A 71 5.51 17.91 -5.76
C ARG A 71 6.38 18.97 -6.42
N ILE A 72 6.36 18.97 -7.75
CA ILE A 72 7.08 19.94 -8.57
C ILE A 72 6.11 20.83 -9.33
N LYS A 73 6.51 22.08 -9.56
CA LYS A 73 5.78 23.00 -10.43
C LYS A 73 6.48 23.11 -11.78
N THR A 74 5.75 22.74 -12.83
CA THR A 74 6.23 22.80 -14.23
C THR A 74 6.10 24.22 -14.77
N PRO A 75 6.91 24.65 -15.75
CA PRO A 75 6.85 26.00 -16.37
C PRO A 75 5.46 26.44 -16.83
N LEU A 76 4.57 25.49 -17.13
CA LEU A 76 3.18 25.75 -17.53
C LEU A 76 2.23 26.02 -16.35
N GLY A 77 2.73 26.14 -15.13
CA GLY A 77 1.90 26.32 -13.94
C GLY A 77 1.34 25.02 -13.35
N LYS A 78 1.47 23.89 -14.05
CA LYS A 78 0.91 22.60 -13.61
C LYS A 78 1.74 21.96 -12.50
N ARG A 79 1.06 21.30 -11.56
CA ARG A 79 1.65 20.48 -10.51
C ARG A 79 1.84 19.05 -10.99
N SER A 80 2.97 18.45 -10.65
CA SER A 80 3.28 17.05 -10.90
C SER A 80 3.93 16.43 -9.67
N ILE A 81 3.89 15.11 -9.58
CA ILE A 81 4.56 14.35 -8.53
C ILE A 81 5.79 13.66 -9.12
N VAL A 82 6.92 13.78 -8.44
CA VAL A 82 8.11 12.94 -8.64
C VAL A 82 8.19 11.99 -7.46
N LYS A 83 8.16 10.68 -7.74
CA LYS A 83 8.20 9.63 -6.74
C LYS A 83 9.41 8.73 -6.99
N HIS A 84 10.18 8.50 -5.93
CA HIS A 84 11.40 7.70 -5.92
C HIS A 84 11.39 6.70 -4.77
N ALA A 85 11.84 5.49 -5.04
CA ALA A 85 12.05 4.46 -4.03
C ALA A 85 13.54 4.24 -3.78
N GLU A 86 13.88 4.03 -2.51
CA GLU A 86 15.16 3.44 -2.12
C GLU A 86 14.95 1.95 -1.75
N PRO A 87 16.02 1.12 -1.64
CA PRO A 87 15.92 -0.29 -1.26
C PRO A 87 15.55 -0.50 0.23
N PHE A 88 14.94 0.50 0.85
CA PHE A 88 14.50 0.54 2.25
C PHE A 88 13.25 1.42 2.41
N VAL A 89 12.58 1.30 3.56
CA VAL A 89 11.46 2.17 3.94
C VAL A 89 12.01 3.55 4.34
N ARG A 90 11.63 4.64 3.65
CA ARG A 90 12.11 6.01 3.94
C ARG A 90 12.13 6.37 5.43
N ILE A 91 11.04 6.10 6.16
CA ILE A 91 10.93 6.49 7.58
C ILE A 91 11.63 5.52 8.55
N MET A 92 12.03 4.34 8.08
CA MET A 92 12.71 3.28 8.82
C MET A 92 13.78 2.64 7.92
N PRO A 93 14.89 3.36 7.63
CA PRO A 93 15.88 2.91 6.64
C PRO A 93 16.55 1.57 6.96
N GLU A 94 16.42 1.09 8.19
CA GLU A 94 16.86 -0.24 8.61
C GLU A 94 15.97 -1.39 8.11
N ILE A 95 14.76 -1.10 7.61
CA ILE A 95 13.83 -2.09 7.06
C ILE A 95 14.03 -2.16 5.55
N PRO A 96 14.59 -3.27 5.02
CA PRO A 96 14.74 -3.46 3.59
C PRO A 96 13.38 -3.49 2.90
N LEU A 97 13.28 -2.82 1.76
CA LEU A 97 12.10 -2.82 0.92
C LEU A 97 12.57 -2.75 -0.55
N PRO A 98 12.34 -3.80 -1.36
CA PRO A 98 12.88 -3.84 -2.72
C PRO A 98 12.39 -2.68 -3.59
N ILE A 99 13.30 -2.12 -4.39
CA ILE A 99 13.10 -0.91 -5.18
C ILE A 99 12.18 -1.13 -6.39
N GLU A 100 12.11 -2.38 -6.86
CA GLU A 100 11.30 -2.85 -8.00
C GLU A 100 9.79 -2.62 -7.80
N ARG A 101 9.35 -2.30 -6.58
CA ARG A 101 7.98 -1.85 -6.30
C ARG A 101 7.57 -0.64 -7.14
N MET A 102 8.53 0.20 -7.56
CA MET A 102 8.25 1.30 -8.49
C MET A 102 7.98 0.83 -9.91
N ASP A 103 8.61 -0.26 -10.36
CA ASP A 103 8.29 -0.86 -11.66
C ASP A 103 6.83 -1.34 -11.68
N TYR A 104 6.37 -1.94 -10.58
CA TYR A 104 4.99 -2.40 -10.45
C TYR A 104 3.98 -1.25 -10.38
N GLU A 105 4.31 -0.14 -9.71
CA GLU A 105 3.46 1.06 -9.72
C GLU A 105 3.35 1.64 -11.14
N HIS A 106 4.48 1.83 -11.83
CA HIS A 106 4.48 2.27 -13.22
C HIS A 106 3.67 1.32 -14.12
N LEU A 107 3.86 0.01 -13.96
CA LEU A 107 3.13 -1.02 -14.70
C LEU A 107 1.63 -0.95 -14.44
N ALA A 108 1.20 -0.75 -13.18
CA ALA A 108 -0.21 -0.59 -12.83
C ALA A 108 -0.82 0.65 -13.50
N LEU A 109 -0.15 1.80 -13.36
CA LEU A 109 -0.65 3.09 -13.85
C LEU A 109 -0.71 3.17 -15.38
N THR A 110 0.10 2.36 -16.09
CA THR A 110 0.07 2.27 -17.56
C THR A 110 -0.84 1.16 -18.08
N THR A 111 -1.04 0.09 -17.32
CA THR A 111 -1.80 -1.09 -17.78
C THR A 111 -3.28 -1.00 -17.43
N ILE A 112 -3.63 -0.63 -16.19
CA ILE A 112 -5.01 -0.64 -15.69
C ILE A 112 -5.96 0.19 -16.56
N PRO A 113 -5.61 1.41 -17.04
CA PRO A 113 -6.49 2.19 -17.91
C PRO A 113 -6.90 1.50 -19.21
N ASN A 114 -6.14 0.48 -19.64
CA ASN A 114 -6.41 -0.27 -20.87
C ASN A 114 -7.21 -1.56 -20.65
N ILE A 115 -7.35 -2.02 -19.40
CA ILE A 115 -8.03 -3.28 -19.06
C ILE A 115 -9.24 -3.10 -18.14
N VAL A 116 -9.43 -1.89 -17.60
CA VAL A 116 -10.58 -1.52 -16.76
C VAL A 116 -11.30 -0.33 -17.39
N SER A 117 -12.62 -0.39 -17.45
CA SER A 117 -13.44 0.69 -18.01
C SER A 117 -13.33 1.98 -17.18
N THR A 118 -13.25 3.11 -17.89
CA THR A 118 -12.98 4.42 -17.29
C THR A 118 -14.09 4.86 -16.33
N ASN A 119 -13.72 5.65 -15.33
CA ASN A 119 -14.62 6.31 -14.39
C ASN A 119 -14.23 7.78 -14.31
N GLU A 120 -15.17 8.68 -14.60
CA GLU A 120 -14.89 10.13 -14.63
C GLU A 120 -14.71 10.76 -13.24
N HIS A 121 -15.07 10.04 -12.17
CA HIS A 121 -15.01 10.52 -10.80
C HIS A 121 -13.92 9.87 -9.94
N VAL A 122 -13.36 8.75 -10.41
CA VAL A 122 -12.27 8.03 -9.74
C VAL A 122 -11.20 7.70 -10.77
N LEU A 123 -10.10 8.45 -10.71
CA LEU A 123 -9.01 8.44 -11.67
C LEU A 123 -7.76 7.77 -11.10
N LEU A 124 -6.84 7.47 -12.01
CA LEU A 124 -5.46 7.08 -11.70
C LEU A 124 -4.51 8.22 -12.09
N PRO A 125 -3.35 8.34 -11.42
CA PRO A 125 -2.29 9.22 -11.89
C PRO A 125 -1.90 8.91 -13.34
N GLN A 126 -1.79 9.97 -14.15
CA GLN A 126 -1.23 9.89 -15.48
C GLN A 126 0.30 9.90 -15.39
N ILE A 127 0.94 8.89 -15.98
CA ILE A 127 2.40 8.86 -16.11
C ILE A 127 2.86 9.85 -17.18
N TYR A 128 3.80 10.72 -16.83
CA TYR A 128 4.50 11.60 -17.76
C TYR A 128 5.84 11.00 -18.19
N ASN A 129 6.63 10.53 -17.22
CA ASN A 129 7.93 9.91 -17.46
C ASN A 129 8.16 8.78 -16.46
N TYR A 130 8.86 7.73 -16.92
CA TYR A 130 9.42 6.71 -16.06
C TYR A 130 10.89 6.51 -16.38
N PHE A 131 11.73 6.52 -15.33
CA PHE A 131 13.17 6.35 -15.41
C PHE A 131 13.51 5.02 -14.73
N PRO A 132 13.60 3.91 -15.48
CA PRO A 132 13.72 2.57 -14.90
C PRO A 132 15.06 2.31 -14.23
N GLU A 133 16.15 2.97 -14.66
CA GLU A 133 17.47 2.80 -14.03
C GLU A 133 17.50 3.40 -12.63
N GLU A 134 16.83 4.53 -12.43
CA GLU A 134 16.73 5.23 -11.15
C GLU A 134 15.47 4.87 -10.36
N HIS A 135 14.54 4.10 -10.94
CA HIS A 135 13.22 3.81 -10.37
C HIS A 135 12.41 5.06 -9.99
N VAL A 136 12.49 6.10 -10.83
CA VAL A 136 11.78 7.37 -10.61
C VAL A 136 10.57 7.48 -11.53
N ILE A 137 9.41 7.79 -10.96
CA ILE A 137 8.18 8.10 -11.70
C ILE A 137 7.88 9.60 -11.62
N CYS A 138 7.63 10.22 -12.77
CA CYS A 138 6.99 11.53 -12.87
C CYS A 138 5.55 11.36 -13.33
N MET A 139 4.58 11.84 -12.54
CA MET A 139 3.14 11.63 -12.80
C MET A 139 2.29 12.85 -12.44
N SER A 140 1.02 12.83 -12.83
CA SER A 140 0.05 13.86 -12.45
C SER A 140 -0.15 13.92 -10.94
N ASP A 141 -0.36 15.13 -10.42
CA ASP A 141 -0.74 15.36 -9.02
C ASP A 141 -2.24 15.13 -8.86
N GLY A 142 -2.65 14.25 -7.94
CA GLY A 142 -4.04 13.88 -7.71
C GLY A 142 -4.78 14.77 -6.71
N GLY A 143 -4.10 15.78 -6.13
CA GLY A 143 -4.71 16.74 -5.23
C GLY A 143 -3.80 17.18 -4.08
N SER A 144 -4.22 18.22 -3.36
CA SER A 144 -3.47 18.77 -2.23
C SER A 144 -3.71 18.06 -0.90
N GLN A 145 -4.83 17.33 -0.76
CA GLN A 145 -5.20 16.63 0.46
C GLN A 145 -5.61 15.19 0.14
N ASN A 146 -5.36 14.28 1.09
CA ASN A 146 -5.91 12.93 1.01
C ASN A 146 -7.33 12.88 1.60
N LEU A 147 -8.04 11.80 1.32
CA LEU A 147 -9.43 11.59 1.74
C LEU A 147 -9.56 11.55 3.27
N LYS A 148 -8.56 11.05 3.99
CA LYS A 148 -8.57 11.00 5.46
C LYS A 148 -8.49 12.38 6.09
N GLU A 149 -7.68 13.27 5.54
CA GLU A 149 -7.60 14.68 5.95
C GLU A 149 -8.89 15.41 5.61
N SER A 150 -9.33 15.30 4.36
CA SER A 150 -10.54 15.96 3.86
C SER A 150 -11.78 15.53 4.63
N TYR A 151 -11.87 14.24 4.99
CA TYR A 151 -12.93 13.73 5.86
C TYR A 151 -13.00 14.50 7.19
N LYS A 152 -11.85 14.87 7.78
CA LYS A 152 -11.78 15.53 9.09
C LYS A 152 -11.99 17.04 9.00
N SER A 153 -11.47 17.69 7.96
CA SER A 153 -11.37 19.14 7.85
C SER A 153 -12.48 19.77 7.01
N ASP A 154 -13.04 19.05 6.04
CA ASP A 154 -13.99 19.61 5.08
C ASP A 154 -15.45 19.35 5.50
N VAL A 155 -16.22 20.43 5.54
CA VAL A 155 -17.65 20.43 5.90
C VAL A 155 -18.57 20.45 4.67
N GLY A 156 -18.02 20.71 3.48
CA GLY A 156 -18.78 20.82 2.23
C GLY A 156 -18.77 19.54 1.37
N ILE A 157 -17.95 18.55 1.72
CA ILE A 157 -17.89 17.29 1.00
C ILE A 157 -19.01 16.36 1.47
N ASP A 158 -19.83 15.90 0.52
CA ASP A 158 -20.73 14.77 0.73
C ASP A 158 -19.90 13.49 0.84
N ILE A 159 -19.71 13.02 2.06
CA ILE A 159 -18.89 11.83 2.34
C ILE A 159 -19.56 10.54 1.84
N PRO A 160 -20.89 10.32 2.02
CA PRO A 160 -21.55 9.16 1.47
C PRO A 160 -21.39 9.02 -0.06
N ILE A 161 -21.51 10.11 -0.84
CA ILE A 161 -21.32 10.01 -2.30
C ILE A 161 -19.88 9.61 -2.67
N LEU A 162 -18.87 10.08 -1.92
CA LEU A 162 -17.49 9.64 -2.13
C LEU A 162 -17.33 8.16 -1.80
N GLY A 163 -17.86 7.71 -0.65
CA GLY A 163 -17.88 6.29 -0.28
C GLY A 163 -18.50 5.43 -1.38
N GLN A 164 -19.66 5.84 -1.92
CA GLN A 164 -20.34 5.15 -3.02
C GLN A 164 -19.48 5.08 -4.29
N ARG A 165 -18.90 6.20 -4.73
CA ARG A 165 -18.03 6.26 -5.93
C ARG A 165 -16.84 5.32 -5.81
N ILE A 166 -16.19 5.32 -4.65
CA ILE A 166 -15.05 4.45 -4.35
C ILE A 166 -15.48 2.98 -4.36
N GLY A 167 -16.60 2.65 -3.73
CA GLY A 167 -17.14 1.29 -3.68
C GLY A 167 -17.45 0.73 -5.06
N PHE A 168 -18.12 1.51 -5.92
CA PHE A 168 -18.40 1.10 -7.30
C PHE A 168 -17.13 0.96 -8.15
N TRP A 169 -16.19 1.90 -8.02
CA TRP A 169 -14.93 1.83 -8.76
C TRP A 169 -14.11 0.59 -8.36
N LEU A 170 -13.99 0.29 -7.07
CA LEU A 170 -13.23 -0.87 -6.60
C LEU A 170 -13.91 -2.18 -7.01
N ALA A 171 -15.25 -2.25 -6.93
CA ALA A 171 -16.01 -3.42 -7.38
C ALA A 171 -15.78 -3.68 -8.87
N ARG A 172 -15.77 -2.63 -9.68
CA ARG A 172 -15.47 -2.71 -11.11
C ARG A 172 -14.05 -3.21 -11.38
N LEU A 173 -13.04 -2.65 -10.71
CA LEU A 173 -11.65 -3.12 -10.80
C LEU A 173 -11.57 -4.63 -10.56
N HIS A 174 -12.13 -5.12 -9.44
CA HIS A 174 -12.09 -6.54 -9.09
C HIS A 174 -12.87 -7.40 -10.09
N LYS A 175 -14.06 -6.95 -10.52
CA LYS A 175 -14.93 -7.68 -11.45
C LYS A 175 -14.32 -7.82 -12.84
N GLU A 176 -13.81 -6.73 -13.41
CA GLU A 176 -13.26 -6.72 -14.77
C GLU A 176 -11.91 -7.47 -14.83
N THR A 177 -11.07 -7.35 -13.80
CA THR A 177 -9.80 -8.10 -13.74
C THR A 177 -9.96 -9.57 -13.34
N SER A 178 -11.15 -9.99 -12.89
CA SER A 178 -11.49 -11.40 -12.63
C SER A 178 -11.98 -12.17 -13.87
N GLN A 179 -12.24 -11.48 -15.00
CA GLN A 179 -12.67 -12.13 -16.23
C GLN A 179 -11.57 -13.06 -16.76
N PRO A 180 -11.87 -14.26 -17.31
CA PRO A 180 -10.85 -15.28 -17.57
C PRO A 180 -9.62 -14.82 -18.37
N GLU A 181 -9.83 -14.10 -19.47
CA GLU A 181 -8.73 -13.61 -20.32
C GLU A 181 -7.91 -12.52 -19.62
N THR A 182 -8.59 -11.55 -18.99
CA THR A 182 -7.95 -10.48 -18.21
C THR A 182 -7.21 -11.06 -17.00
N LEU A 183 -7.79 -12.05 -16.31
CA LEU A 183 -7.23 -12.71 -15.13
C LEU A 183 -5.91 -13.41 -15.47
N GLU A 184 -5.88 -14.13 -16.58
CA GLU A 184 -4.64 -14.78 -17.05
C GLU A 184 -3.56 -13.75 -17.39
N PHE A 185 -3.95 -12.65 -18.05
CA PHE A 185 -3.05 -11.54 -18.31
C PHE A 185 -2.52 -10.93 -17.00
N VAL A 186 -3.38 -10.58 -16.04
CA VAL A 186 -2.92 -9.96 -14.79
C VAL A 186 -2.07 -10.91 -13.94
N LYS A 187 -2.36 -12.23 -13.95
CA LYS A 187 -1.55 -13.24 -13.25
C LYS A 187 -0.12 -13.30 -13.75
N ARG A 188 0.07 -13.15 -15.06
CA ARG A 188 1.39 -13.11 -15.69
C ARG A 188 2.10 -11.77 -15.47
N THR A 189 1.35 -10.68 -15.40
CA THR A 189 1.89 -9.31 -15.36
C THR A 189 2.20 -8.83 -13.94
N PHE A 190 1.38 -9.17 -12.94
CA PHE A 190 1.42 -8.60 -11.58
C PHE A 190 1.80 -9.62 -10.50
N ASP A 191 2.83 -10.43 -10.75
CA ASP A 191 3.36 -11.36 -9.76
C ASP A 191 4.51 -10.75 -8.94
N SER A 192 4.15 -9.88 -7.99
CA SER A 192 5.12 -9.18 -7.14
C SER A 192 5.34 -9.91 -5.82
N GLU A 193 6.56 -10.44 -5.60
CA GLU A 193 6.96 -10.99 -4.30
C GLU A 193 7.04 -9.90 -3.21
N VAL A 194 7.36 -8.66 -3.60
CA VAL A 194 7.39 -7.50 -2.70
C VAL A 194 6.00 -7.26 -2.13
N ALA A 195 4.99 -7.17 -3.00
CA ALA A 195 3.60 -6.95 -2.58
C ALA A 195 3.08 -8.09 -1.69
N LYS A 196 3.46 -9.35 -1.96
CA LYS A 196 3.13 -10.51 -1.10
C LYS A 196 3.75 -10.39 0.29
N SER A 197 5.02 -9.95 0.36
CA SER A 197 5.71 -9.72 1.64
C SER A 197 5.07 -8.59 2.43
N VAL A 198 4.77 -7.45 1.78
CA VAL A 198 4.12 -6.29 2.40
C VAL A 198 2.71 -6.65 2.89
N PHE A 199 1.93 -7.40 2.11
CA PHE A 199 0.62 -7.92 2.52
C PHE A 199 0.69 -8.67 3.86
N ARG A 200 1.71 -9.54 4.01
CA ARG A 200 1.88 -10.37 5.21
C ARG A 200 2.35 -9.57 6.44
N TYR A 201 2.88 -8.36 6.26
CA TYR A 201 3.44 -7.56 7.35
C TYR A 201 2.45 -7.32 8.50
N THR A 202 1.21 -6.93 8.18
CA THR A 202 0.17 -6.67 9.21
C THR A 202 -0.21 -7.94 9.97
N TYR A 203 -0.27 -9.08 9.28
CA TYR A 203 -0.52 -10.39 9.91
C TYR A 203 0.62 -10.83 10.83
N ASN A 204 1.87 -10.63 10.42
CA ASN A 204 3.04 -10.91 11.27
C ASN A 204 3.03 -10.06 12.56
N GLY A 205 2.48 -8.85 12.49
CA GLY A 205 2.35 -7.96 13.64
C GLY A 205 1.29 -8.35 14.67
N LEU A 206 0.30 -9.18 14.31
CA LEU A 206 -0.85 -9.49 15.17
C LEU A 206 -0.45 -10.07 16.52
N THR A 207 0.45 -11.06 16.50
CA THR A 207 0.94 -11.74 17.70
C THR A 207 1.53 -10.75 18.71
N SER A 208 2.29 -9.76 18.21
CA SER A 208 2.91 -8.73 19.04
C SER A 208 1.86 -7.81 19.67
N VAL A 209 0.90 -7.34 18.88
CA VAL A 209 -0.14 -6.41 19.37
C VAL A 209 -1.08 -7.11 20.37
N LEU A 210 -1.53 -8.33 20.08
CA LEU A 210 -2.36 -9.09 21.01
C LEU A 210 -1.66 -9.30 22.35
N LYS A 211 -0.38 -9.68 22.34
CA LYS A 211 0.44 -9.85 23.54
C LYS A 211 0.57 -8.54 24.32
N GLN A 212 0.82 -7.42 23.64
CA GLN A 212 0.94 -6.09 24.26
C GLN A 212 -0.33 -5.70 25.02
N HIS A 213 -1.50 -6.11 24.54
CA HIS A 213 -2.80 -5.86 25.18
C HIS A 213 -3.26 -6.98 26.13
N GLY A 214 -2.38 -7.90 26.51
CA GLY A 214 -2.68 -8.96 27.47
C GLY A 214 -3.61 -10.06 26.94
N HIS A 215 -3.64 -10.28 25.63
CA HIS A 215 -4.40 -11.34 24.97
C HIS A 215 -3.50 -12.51 24.55
N ASP A 216 -4.12 -13.67 24.30
CA ASP A 216 -3.42 -14.86 23.83
C ASP A 216 -2.79 -14.62 22.44
N PRO A 217 -1.44 -14.63 22.32
CA PRO A 217 -0.76 -14.46 21.04
C PRO A 217 -1.04 -15.59 20.03
N ALA A 218 -1.43 -16.78 20.49
CA ALA A 218 -1.64 -17.93 19.61
C ALA A 218 -2.78 -17.72 18.61
N LEU A 219 -3.77 -16.87 18.92
CA LEU A 219 -4.79 -16.46 17.96
C LEU A 219 -4.16 -15.75 16.76
N GLY A 220 -3.23 -14.82 16.99
CA GLY A 220 -2.53 -14.10 15.92
C GLY A 220 -1.73 -15.04 15.01
N GLU A 221 -1.09 -16.05 15.60
CA GLU A 221 -0.34 -17.07 14.85
C GLU A 221 -1.26 -17.92 13.97
N ARG A 222 -2.39 -18.40 14.49
CA ARG A 222 -3.37 -19.18 13.72
C ARG A 222 -3.98 -18.38 12.58
N ILE A 223 -4.36 -17.13 12.84
CA ILE A 223 -4.88 -16.23 11.82
C ILE A 223 -3.83 -15.95 10.74
N ASN A 224 -2.58 -15.65 11.11
CA ASN A 224 -1.50 -15.47 10.13
C ASN A 224 -1.23 -16.76 9.32
N ALA A 225 -1.29 -17.93 9.95
CA ALA A 225 -1.10 -19.19 9.24
C ALA A 225 -2.21 -19.47 8.21
N ARG A 226 -3.48 -19.17 8.55
CA ARG A 226 -4.64 -19.43 7.68
C ARG A 226 -4.87 -18.34 6.62
N PHE A 227 -4.53 -17.10 6.95
CA PHE A 227 -4.96 -15.92 6.20
C PHE A 227 -3.79 -14.99 5.82
N GLY A 228 -2.61 -15.10 6.44
CA GLY A 228 -1.47 -14.23 6.15
C GLY A 228 -0.80 -14.46 4.81
N THR A 229 -1.26 -15.44 4.03
CA THR A 229 -0.87 -15.70 2.64
C THR A 229 -2.10 -15.89 1.76
N GLU A 230 -1.87 -15.82 0.46
CA GLU A 230 -2.86 -16.12 -0.56
C GLU A 230 -2.40 -17.35 -1.35
N ASP A 231 -3.29 -18.32 -1.52
CA ASP A 231 -3.03 -19.47 -2.36
C ASP A 231 -3.55 -19.26 -3.80
N ALA A 232 -3.44 -20.29 -4.65
CA ALA A 232 -3.92 -20.22 -6.03
C ALA A 232 -5.41 -19.89 -6.15
N SER A 233 -6.22 -20.27 -5.15
CA SER A 233 -7.66 -20.02 -5.12
C SER A 233 -8.02 -18.63 -4.59
N ASP A 234 -7.08 -17.92 -3.95
CA ASP A 234 -7.23 -16.50 -3.61
C ASP A 234 -6.85 -15.58 -4.78
N ARG A 235 -6.05 -16.03 -5.74
CA ARG A 235 -5.59 -15.21 -6.88
C ARG A 235 -6.66 -15.06 -7.96
N VAL A 236 -7.67 -14.24 -7.69
CA VAL A 236 -8.90 -14.16 -8.50
C VAL A 236 -9.13 -12.80 -9.18
N CYS A 237 -8.44 -11.74 -8.76
CA CYS A 237 -8.50 -10.43 -9.40
C CYS A 237 -7.23 -9.61 -9.14
N LEU A 238 -7.10 -8.46 -9.79
CA LEU A 238 -6.08 -7.47 -9.48
C LEU A 238 -6.50 -6.70 -8.22
N CYS A 239 -5.60 -6.61 -7.25
CA CYS A 239 -5.74 -5.83 -6.03
C CYS A 239 -4.75 -4.67 -6.06
N HIS A 240 -5.15 -3.52 -5.52
CA HIS A 240 -4.26 -2.40 -5.23
C HIS A 240 -3.25 -2.76 -4.13
N GLY A 241 -3.65 -3.56 -3.13
CA GLY A 241 -2.76 -4.07 -2.08
C GLY A 241 -2.47 -3.11 -0.93
N ASP A 242 -2.74 -1.81 -1.10
CA ASP A 242 -2.63 -0.77 -0.08
C ASP A 242 -3.86 0.18 -0.13
N PHE A 243 -5.06 -0.38 -0.30
CA PHE A 243 -6.28 0.41 -0.50
C PHE A 243 -6.89 0.92 0.82
N TRP A 244 -6.71 2.20 1.13
CA TRP A 244 -7.18 2.89 2.34
C TRP A 244 -7.24 4.42 2.12
N LEU A 245 -7.86 5.18 3.03
CA LEU A 245 -8.18 6.60 2.79
C LEU A 245 -6.97 7.49 2.46
N PRO A 246 -5.78 7.33 3.09
CA PRO A 246 -4.60 8.14 2.75
C PRO A 246 -4.14 8.01 1.29
N ASN A 247 -4.48 6.92 0.61
CA ASN A 247 -4.09 6.65 -0.78
C ASN A 247 -5.16 7.07 -1.79
N ILE A 248 -6.13 7.88 -1.36
CA ILE A 248 -7.07 8.54 -2.23
C ILE A 248 -6.87 10.05 -2.07
N GLN A 249 -6.37 10.69 -3.12
CA GLN A 249 -6.26 12.15 -3.17
C GLN A 249 -7.56 12.76 -3.66
N ILE A 250 -7.89 13.93 -3.14
CA ILE A 250 -9.04 14.73 -3.57
C ILE A 250 -8.53 15.97 -4.28
N GLU A 251 -8.95 16.14 -5.53
CA GLU A 251 -8.86 17.43 -6.21
C GLU A 251 -10.23 18.11 -6.11
N ASN A 252 -10.34 19.07 -5.19
CA ASN A 252 -11.38 20.09 -5.26
C ASN A 252 -11.13 20.88 -6.55
N GLN A 253 -12.17 21.08 -7.37
CA GLN A 253 -12.04 21.64 -8.72
C GLN A 253 -11.10 22.86 -8.75
N ASP A 254 -10.37 22.99 -9.86
CA ASP A 254 -9.45 24.09 -10.13
C ASP A 254 -10.10 25.43 -9.69
N PRO A 255 -9.52 26.14 -8.69
CA PRO A 255 -10.05 27.41 -8.24
C PRO A 255 -10.07 28.48 -9.34
N ALA A 256 -9.41 28.26 -10.49
CA ALA A 256 -9.51 29.10 -11.69
C ALA A 256 -10.84 28.93 -12.45
N ILE A 257 -11.63 27.89 -12.17
CA ILE A 257 -12.98 27.74 -12.70
C ILE A 257 -13.93 28.42 -11.71
N GLU A 258 -14.19 29.70 -11.93
CA GLU A 258 -15.26 30.43 -11.25
C GLU A 258 -16.61 29.79 -11.63
N VAL A 259 -17.16 29.00 -10.71
CA VAL A 259 -18.55 28.54 -10.80
C VAL A 259 -19.40 29.59 -10.09
N GLU A 260 -20.24 30.29 -10.86
CA GLU A 260 -21.02 31.45 -10.42
C GLU A 260 -22.15 31.09 -9.43
N GLU A 261 -22.66 29.85 -9.46
CA GLU A 261 -23.77 29.41 -8.62
C GLU A 261 -23.35 28.39 -7.53
N GLU A 262 -23.73 28.65 -6.28
CA GLU A 262 -23.43 27.80 -5.12
C GLU A 262 -24.07 26.40 -5.21
N GLU A 263 -25.21 26.29 -5.90
CA GLU A 263 -25.88 25.00 -6.19
C GLU A 263 -25.11 24.17 -7.24
N GLU A 264 -24.48 24.79 -8.24
CA GLU A 264 -23.62 24.09 -9.21
C GLU A 264 -22.31 23.59 -8.57
N ARG A 265 -21.78 24.30 -7.57
CA ARG A 265 -20.65 23.83 -6.75
C ARG A 265 -21.00 22.57 -5.94
N LYS A 266 -22.20 22.50 -5.35
CA LYS A 266 -22.68 21.32 -4.62
C LYS A 266 -22.91 20.12 -5.55
N LEU A 267 -23.26 20.36 -6.81
CA LEU A 267 -23.50 19.31 -7.81
C LEU A 267 -22.22 18.64 -8.34
N ARG A 268 -21.06 19.29 -8.22
CA ARG A 268 -19.78 18.73 -8.70
C ARG A 268 -18.99 18.11 -7.54
N ALA A 269 -19.44 16.94 -7.09
CA ALA A 269 -18.68 16.16 -6.12
C ALA A 269 -17.23 15.92 -6.64
N PRO A 270 -16.22 16.05 -5.76
CA PRO A 270 -14.82 16.17 -6.17
C PRO A 270 -14.32 14.93 -6.92
N VAL A 271 -13.26 15.13 -7.71
CA VAL A 271 -12.57 14.05 -8.41
C VAL A 271 -11.62 13.38 -7.44
N LEU A 272 -11.69 12.04 -7.39
CA LEU A 272 -10.84 11.21 -6.56
C LEU A 272 -9.72 10.63 -7.41
N THR A 273 -8.50 10.63 -6.90
CA THR A 273 -7.35 9.99 -7.55
C THR A 273 -6.79 8.89 -6.64
N VAL A 274 -6.78 7.64 -7.13
CA VAL A 274 -6.25 6.49 -6.39
C VAL A 274 -4.76 6.35 -6.69
N ILE A 275 -3.93 6.54 -5.66
CA ILE A 275 -2.46 6.62 -5.76
C ILE A 275 -1.78 5.44 -5.03
N ASP A 276 -0.46 5.34 -5.17
CA ASP A 276 0.37 4.41 -4.39
C ASP A 276 0.18 2.92 -4.76
N TRP A 277 0.28 2.64 -6.06
CA TRP A 277 0.10 1.30 -6.63
C TRP A 277 1.32 0.38 -6.49
N GLU A 278 2.30 0.73 -5.66
CA GLU A 278 3.55 -0.03 -5.49
C GLU A 278 3.34 -1.45 -4.92
N ASN A 279 2.19 -1.67 -4.27
CA ASN A 279 1.79 -2.96 -3.70
C ASN A 279 0.76 -3.71 -4.56
N VAL A 280 0.58 -3.30 -5.82
CA VAL A 280 -0.31 -3.99 -6.77
C VAL A 280 0.05 -5.46 -6.87
N ARG A 281 -0.97 -6.33 -6.85
CA ARG A 281 -0.79 -7.79 -6.94
C ARG A 281 -2.05 -8.47 -7.40
N VAL A 282 -1.90 -9.69 -7.93
CA VAL A 282 -3.05 -10.59 -8.08
C VAL A 282 -3.34 -11.28 -6.75
N GLY A 283 -4.60 -11.21 -6.32
CA GLY A 283 -5.04 -11.72 -5.03
C GLY A 283 -6.55 -11.73 -4.89
N ASN A 284 -7.01 -11.74 -3.63
CA ASN A 284 -8.44 -11.75 -3.30
C ASN A 284 -8.91 -10.32 -3.00
N GLY A 285 -9.83 -9.81 -3.82
CA GLY A 285 -10.36 -8.44 -3.71
C GLY A 285 -10.99 -8.11 -2.36
N ALA A 286 -11.44 -9.11 -1.58
CA ALA A 286 -11.90 -8.92 -0.21
C ALA A 286 -10.82 -8.29 0.71
N THR A 287 -9.55 -8.39 0.33
CA THR A 287 -8.46 -7.77 1.08
C THR A 287 -8.46 -6.24 0.97
N ASP A 288 -8.51 -5.69 -0.24
CA ASP A 288 -8.64 -4.24 -0.45
C ASP A 288 -9.93 -3.70 0.20
N VAL A 289 -11.04 -4.42 0.05
CA VAL A 289 -12.32 -4.03 0.65
C VAL A 289 -12.25 -4.02 2.17
N GLY A 290 -11.72 -5.08 2.79
CA GLY A 290 -11.62 -5.18 4.24
C GLY A 290 -10.73 -4.10 4.84
N ARG A 291 -9.65 -3.74 4.15
CA ARG A 291 -8.76 -2.67 4.56
C ARG A 291 -9.41 -1.30 4.48
N PHE A 292 -10.01 -0.95 3.35
CA PHE A 292 -10.67 0.33 3.17
C PHE A 292 -11.89 0.49 4.10
N ALA A 293 -12.67 -0.58 4.25
CA ALA A 293 -13.80 -0.63 5.16
C ALA A 293 -13.37 -0.40 6.62
N ALA A 294 -12.23 -0.96 7.05
CA ALA A 294 -11.71 -0.74 8.40
C ALA A 294 -11.28 0.71 8.63
N ASP A 295 -10.51 1.30 7.72
CA ASP A 295 -10.07 2.70 7.86
C ASP A 295 -11.26 3.67 7.77
N SER A 296 -12.25 3.38 6.90
CA SER A 296 -13.53 4.12 6.81
C SER A 296 -14.33 4.04 8.10
N TRP A 297 -14.48 2.84 8.68
CA TRP A 297 -15.19 2.63 9.93
C TRP A 297 -14.50 3.34 11.10
N LEU A 298 -13.17 3.37 11.12
CA LEU A 298 -12.40 4.10 12.13
C LEU A 298 -12.62 5.62 12.01
N VAL A 299 -12.62 6.20 10.81
CA VAL A 299 -12.91 7.63 10.67
C VAL A 299 -14.37 7.99 10.98
N ASP A 300 -15.34 7.18 10.56
CA ASP A 300 -16.74 7.38 10.95
C ASP A 300 -16.90 7.33 12.46
N ARG A 301 -16.33 6.30 13.10
CA ARG A 301 -16.43 6.11 14.55
C ARG A 301 -15.81 7.25 15.37
N PHE A 302 -14.69 7.81 14.94
CA PHE A 302 -13.90 8.75 15.76
C PHE A 302 -13.88 10.19 15.24
N HIS A 303 -14.40 10.45 14.04
CA HIS A 303 -14.31 11.76 13.38
C HIS A 303 -15.63 12.28 12.77
N GLY A 304 -16.77 11.77 13.23
CA GLY A 304 -18.06 12.45 13.05
C GLY A 304 -19.14 11.67 12.30
N ASP A 305 -18.97 10.36 12.14
CA ASP A 305 -19.99 9.43 11.62
C ASP A 305 -20.66 9.93 10.34
N LYS A 306 -19.85 10.40 9.40
CA LYS A 306 -20.31 11.01 8.14
C LYS A 306 -20.81 9.97 7.11
N GLY A 307 -20.79 8.67 7.44
CA GLY A 307 -21.39 7.60 6.64
C GLY A 307 -20.53 7.05 5.50
N MET A 308 -19.19 7.20 5.55
CA MET A 308 -18.31 6.68 4.50
C MET A 308 -18.34 5.15 4.44
N PHE A 309 -18.23 4.49 5.59
CA PHE A 309 -18.14 3.05 5.73
C PHE A 309 -19.37 2.35 5.16
N GLU A 310 -20.56 2.80 5.54
CA GLU A 310 -21.81 2.20 5.08
C GLU A 310 -22.00 2.40 3.58
N ALA A 311 -21.80 3.63 3.09
CA ALA A 311 -21.96 3.95 1.67
C ALA A 311 -20.97 3.18 0.78
N PHE A 312 -19.70 3.10 1.18
CA PHE A 312 -18.68 2.32 0.49
C PHE A 312 -19.03 0.84 0.43
N LEU A 313 -19.30 0.23 1.59
CA LEU A 313 -19.49 -1.22 1.66
C LEU A 313 -20.76 -1.64 0.91
N LYS A 314 -21.85 -0.88 1.04
CA LYS A 314 -23.10 -1.11 0.31
C LYS A 314 -22.88 -1.02 -1.21
N ALA A 315 -22.20 0.02 -1.69
CA ALA A 315 -21.93 0.21 -3.11
C ALA A 315 -21.08 -0.92 -3.69
N TYR A 316 -20.01 -1.31 -2.97
CA TYR A 316 -19.15 -2.43 -3.38
C TYR A 316 -19.95 -3.73 -3.48
N LEU A 317 -20.71 -4.09 -2.44
CA LEU A 317 -21.46 -5.35 -2.40
C LEU A 317 -22.61 -5.41 -3.42
N THR A 318 -23.18 -4.27 -3.79
CA THR A 318 -24.21 -4.18 -4.83
C THR A 318 -23.64 -4.58 -6.20
N GLU A 319 -22.45 -4.08 -6.54
CA GLU A 319 -21.81 -4.33 -7.85
C GLU A 319 -21.02 -5.65 -7.88
N HIS A 320 -20.50 -6.08 -6.73
CA HIS A 320 -19.70 -7.29 -6.57
C HIS A 320 -20.09 -8.11 -5.32
N PRO A 321 -21.20 -8.85 -5.37
CA PRO A 321 -21.64 -9.69 -4.25
C PRO A 321 -20.60 -10.75 -3.87
N LEU A 322 -20.25 -10.80 -2.59
CA LEU A 322 -19.23 -11.71 -2.07
C LEU A 322 -19.80 -13.08 -1.69
N LYS A 323 -19.05 -14.14 -1.99
CA LYS A 323 -19.32 -15.48 -1.47
C LYS A 323 -18.92 -15.57 0.00
N GLN A 324 -19.42 -16.57 0.73
CA GLN A 324 -19.16 -16.76 2.15
C GLN A 324 -17.67 -16.73 2.50
N ARG A 325 -16.83 -17.42 1.71
CA ARG A 325 -15.37 -17.42 1.87
C ARG A 325 -14.80 -16.00 1.84
N ASP A 326 -15.22 -15.18 0.88
CA ASP A 326 -14.70 -13.82 0.69
C ASP A 326 -15.26 -12.85 1.74
N LYS A 327 -16.49 -13.08 2.23
CA LYS A 327 -17.03 -12.38 3.40
C LYS A 327 -16.17 -12.62 4.64
N ILE A 328 -15.76 -13.87 4.89
CA ILE A 328 -14.85 -14.20 5.99
C ILE A 328 -13.47 -13.56 5.77
N ARG A 329 -12.94 -13.62 4.54
CA ARG A 329 -11.67 -12.97 4.16
C ARG A 329 -11.68 -11.47 4.47
N LEU A 330 -12.77 -10.78 4.13
CA LEU A 330 -13.01 -9.36 4.42
C LEU A 330 -13.03 -9.11 5.93
N VAL A 331 -13.82 -9.88 6.69
CA VAL A 331 -13.89 -9.79 8.17
C VAL A 331 -12.51 -9.93 8.80
N VAL A 332 -11.73 -10.93 8.37
CA VAL A 332 -10.36 -11.13 8.87
C VAL A 332 -9.52 -9.89 8.58
N HIS A 333 -9.52 -9.40 7.35
CA HIS A 333 -8.66 -8.28 7.01
C HIS A 333 -9.07 -6.98 7.70
N PHE A 334 -10.37 -6.75 7.86
CA PHE A 334 -10.90 -5.66 8.66
C PHE A 334 -10.41 -5.75 10.11
N ALA A 335 -10.58 -6.91 10.75
CA ALA A 335 -10.17 -7.14 12.14
C ALA A 335 -8.65 -7.00 12.34
N VAL A 336 -7.86 -7.53 11.40
CA VAL A 336 -6.40 -7.39 11.40
C VAL A 336 -5.99 -5.93 11.28
N HIS A 337 -6.65 -5.16 10.40
CA HIS A 337 -6.36 -3.74 10.24
C HIS A 337 -6.63 -2.95 11.53
N ILE A 338 -7.81 -3.10 12.14
CA ILE A 338 -8.15 -2.36 13.37
C ILE A 338 -7.25 -2.75 14.56
N ILE A 339 -6.81 -4.01 14.66
CA ILE A 339 -5.87 -4.44 15.69
C ILE A 339 -4.50 -3.82 15.42
N PHE A 340 -3.93 -4.05 14.23
CA PHE A 340 -2.55 -3.69 13.93
C PHE A 340 -2.34 -2.16 13.93
N TYR A 341 -3.28 -1.41 13.34
CA TYR A 341 -3.22 0.04 13.24
C TYR A 341 -3.84 0.78 14.44
N SER A 342 -4.34 0.07 15.46
CA SER A 342 -4.69 0.68 16.77
C SER A 342 -3.52 1.49 17.36
N ARG A 343 -2.28 1.11 17.04
CA ARG A 343 -1.04 1.79 17.45
C ARG A 343 -0.88 3.20 16.86
N MET A 344 -1.64 3.57 15.83
CA MET A 344 -1.60 4.90 15.21
C MET A 344 -2.40 5.98 15.97
N ARG A 345 -2.77 5.72 17.24
CA ARG A 345 -3.50 6.64 18.13
C ARG A 345 -4.77 7.24 17.48
N TRP A 346 -5.77 6.39 17.30
CA TRP A 346 -7.11 6.80 16.87
C TRP A 346 -7.95 7.44 17.99
N THR A 347 -7.66 7.05 19.23
CA THR A 347 -8.42 7.37 20.43
C THR A 347 -7.49 7.23 21.64
N ASP A 348 -8.02 7.39 22.85
CA ASP A 348 -7.26 7.18 24.09
C ASP A 348 -6.93 5.69 24.33
N GLU A 349 -6.26 5.39 25.44
CA GLU A 349 -5.83 4.03 25.78
C GLU A 349 -7.00 3.07 26.00
N GLU A 350 -8.09 3.56 26.61
CA GLU A 350 -9.30 2.77 26.82
C GLU A 350 -9.98 2.44 25.49
N GLY A 351 -10.12 3.43 24.61
CA GLY A 351 -10.63 3.26 23.26
C GLY A 351 -9.78 2.30 22.43
N THR A 352 -8.44 2.40 22.55
CA THR A 352 -7.49 1.51 21.89
C THR A 352 -7.71 0.06 22.36
N THR A 353 -7.85 -0.14 23.67
CA THR A 353 -8.14 -1.46 24.26
C THR A 353 -9.48 -2.02 23.76
N LYS A 354 -10.51 -1.17 23.63
CA LYS A 354 -11.81 -1.57 23.08
C LYS A 354 -11.71 -1.98 21.60
N LEU A 355 -10.91 -1.26 20.79
CA LEU A 355 -10.66 -1.62 19.39
C LEU A 355 -9.98 -2.99 19.25
N VAL A 356 -8.91 -3.21 20.03
CA VAL A 356 -8.19 -4.49 20.01
C VAL A 356 -9.11 -5.63 20.46
N ARG A 357 -9.92 -5.42 21.50
CA ARG A 357 -10.89 -6.41 21.97
C ARG A 357 -11.96 -6.73 20.91
N LEU A 358 -12.46 -5.72 20.20
CA LEU A 358 -13.42 -5.92 19.11
C LEU A 358 -12.83 -6.75 17.98
N GLY A 359 -11.64 -6.36 17.48
CA GLY A 359 -10.97 -7.11 16.43
C GLY A 359 -10.64 -8.54 16.86
N LYS A 360 -10.17 -8.74 18.10
CA LYS A 360 -9.95 -10.07 18.68
C LYS A 360 -11.23 -10.91 18.64
N ALA A 361 -12.36 -10.38 19.11
CA ALA A 361 -13.62 -11.11 19.13
C ALA A 361 -14.07 -11.54 17.72
N MET A 362 -13.85 -10.68 16.71
CA MET A 362 -14.11 -11.03 15.30
C MET A 362 -13.19 -12.15 14.81
N LEU A 363 -11.90 -12.10 15.15
CA LEU A 363 -10.94 -13.16 14.79
C LEU A 363 -11.25 -14.49 15.50
N GLU A 364 -11.66 -14.46 16.76
CA GLU A 364 -12.10 -15.66 17.49
C GLU A 364 -13.34 -16.28 16.84
N ALA A 365 -14.33 -15.47 16.46
CA ALA A 365 -15.51 -15.95 15.75
C ALA A 365 -15.15 -16.58 14.40
N VAL A 366 -14.15 -16.07 13.68
CA VAL A 366 -13.64 -16.71 12.46
C VAL A 366 -12.91 -18.03 12.76
N ASP A 367 -12.11 -18.07 13.84
CA ASP A 367 -11.34 -19.25 14.25
C ASP A 367 -12.26 -20.40 14.68
N THR A 368 -13.39 -20.09 15.31
CA THR A 368 -14.42 -21.06 15.73
C THR A 368 -15.58 -21.20 14.75
N GLU A 369 -15.53 -20.53 13.59
CA GLU A 369 -16.56 -20.52 12.54
C GLU A 369 -17.97 -20.10 13.03
N ASP A 370 -18.03 -19.20 14.02
CA ASP A 370 -19.29 -18.68 14.59
C ASP A 370 -19.79 -17.45 13.82
N LEU A 371 -20.60 -17.70 12.79
CA LEU A 371 -21.23 -16.67 11.97
C LEU A 371 -22.24 -15.81 12.75
N THR A 372 -22.80 -16.34 13.84
CA THR A 372 -23.80 -15.62 14.64
C THR A 372 -23.18 -14.43 15.36
N ILE A 373 -21.93 -14.58 15.81
CA ILE A 373 -21.16 -13.46 16.38
C ILE A 373 -20.82 -12.43 15.30
N LEU A 374 -20.41 -12.89 14.11
CA LEU A 374 -20.08 -11.98 13.00
C LEU A 374 -21.29 -11.16 12.53
N ALA A 375 -22.50 -11.73 12.60
CA ALA A 375 -23.75 -11.06 12.28
C ALA A 375 -24.18 -9.96 13.28
N ARG A 376 -23.45 -9.75 14.38
CA ARG A 376 -23.74 -8.72 15.40
C ARG A 376 -22.72 -7.57 15.42
N GLY A 377 -21.68 -7.64 14.58
CA GLY A 377 -20.57 -6.69 14.56
C GLY A 377 -20.73 -5.55 13.54
N PRO A 378 -19.69 -4.72 13.37
CA PRO A 378 -19.67 -3.64 12.36
C PRO A 378 -19.97 -4.11 10.93
N LEU A 379 -19.68 -5.38 10.64
CA LEU A 379 -19.86 -6.01 9.34
C LEU A 379 -21.11 -6.91 9.27
N ALA A 380 -22.09 -6.70 10.16
CA ALA A 380 -23.33 -7.49 10.22
C ALA A 380 -24.04 -7.60 8.86
N GLN A 381 -24.03 -6.54 8.06
CA GLN A 381 -24.63 -6.50 6.71
C GLN A 381 -24.06 -7.54 5.73
N LEU A 382 -22.88 -8.11 6.00
CA LEU A 382 -22.35 -9.22 5.21
C LEU A 382 -23.12 -10.53 5.45
N PHE A 383 -23.77 -10.67 6.61
CA PHE A 383 -24.35 -11.93 7.08
C PHE A 383 -25.86 -11.86 7.31
N SER A 384 -26.48 -10.69 7.14
CA SER A 384 -27.94 -10.59 7.04
C SER A 384 -28.41 -11.25 5.74
N GLU A 385 -29.44 -12.09 5.84
CA GLU A 385 -30.18 -12.53 4.66
C GLU A 385 -30.77 -11.26 4.00
N SER A 386 -30.52 -11.09 2.71
CA SER A 386 -31.12 -10.00 1.93
C SER A 386 -32.63 -10.21 1.92
N GLU A 387 -33.38 -9.32 2.58
CA GLU A 387 -34.85 -9.26 2.53
C GLU A 387 -35.38 -9.03 1.11
#